data_AF-A0A7Y5NDS1-F1
#
_entry.id   AF-A0A7Y5NDS1-F1
#
_cell.length_a   1.000
_cell.length_b   1.000
_cell.length_c   1.000
_cell.angle_alpha   90.00
_cell.angle_beta   90.00
_cell.angle_gamma   90.00
#
_symmetry.space_group_name_H-M   'P 1'
#
loop_
_entity.id
_entity.type
_entity.pdbx_description
1 polymer ?
#
loop_
_entity_poly.entity_id
_entity_poly.type
_entity_poly.pdbx_seq_one_letter_code
_entity_poly.pdbx_strand_id
1 'polypeptide(L)' 'MITKEQLHSEIDNLSDEYNDELYSVIKSFAAVRGNGRKPSFMSKLKSIKIDAPEDFAANLELYMNGEKRVEPHLR' A
#
# COMPACT_ATOMS: atom_id res chain seq x y z
N MET A 1 -22.11 -2.52 -9.14
CA MET A 1 -20.98 -2.16 -10.03
C MET A 1 -21.28 -0.76 -10.52
N ILE A 2 -20.37 0.21 -10.33
CA ILE A 2 -20.59 1.58 -10.81
C ILE A 2 -20.42 1.58 -12.34
N THR A 3 -21.38 2.14 -13.07
CA THR A 3 -21.26 2.24 -14.53
C THR A 3 -20.54 3.53 -14.94
N LYS A 4 -20.06 3.60 -16.19
CA LYS A 4 -19.42 4.82 -16.68
C LYS A 4 -20.42 5.97 -16.73
N GLU A 5 -21.68 5.70 -17.06
CA GLU A 5 -22.75 6.70 -17.11
C GLU A 5 -22.98 7.35 -15.74
N GLN A 6 -22.91 6.56 -14.65
CA GLN A 6 -23.02 7.08 -13.28
C GLN A 6 -21.80 7.90 -12.84
N LEU A 7 -20.61 7.63 -13.41
CA LEU A 7 -19.43 8.47 -13.14
C LEU A 7 -19.53 9.80 -13.89
N HIS A 8 -19.99 9.78 -15.14
CA HIS A 8 -20.18 10.99 -15.92
C HIS A 8 -21.22 11.92 -15.28
N SER A 9 -22.36 11.40 -14.80
CA SER A 9 -23.36 12.22 -14.11
C SER A 9 -22.79 12.94 -12.89
N GLU A 10 -21.94 12.27 -12.13
CA GLU A 10 -21.39 12.84 -10.89
C GLU A 10 -20.28 13.84 -11.15
N ILE A 11 -19.54 13.66 -12.24
CA ILE A 11 -18.58 14.64 -12.74
C ILE A 11 -19.31 15.88 -13.27
N ASP A 12 -20.38 15.69 -14.05
CA ASP A 12 -21.17 16.80 -14.61
C ASP A 12 -21.92 17.60 -13.52
N ASN A 13 -22.20 16.98 -12.37
CA ASN A 13 -22.81 17.63 -11.20
C ASN A 13 -21.81 18.42 -10.34
N LEU A 14 -20.49 18.22 -10.53
CA LEU A 14 -19.46 18.94 -9.79
C LEU A 14 -19.18 20.30 -10.42
N SER A 15 -18.84 21.29 -9.58
CA SER A 15 -18.44 22.62 -10.04
C SER A 15 -17.09 22.56 -10.77
N ASP A 16 -16.96 23.35 -11.83
CA ASP A 16 -15.73 23.45 -12.63
C ASP A 16 -14.50 23.85 -11.81
N GLU A 17 -14.70 24.47 -10.65
CA GLU A 17 -13.65 24.85 -9.71
C GLU A 17 -12.83 23.66 -9.19
N TYR A 18 -13.42 22.45 -9.18
CA TYR A 18 -12.76 21.24 -8.70
C TYR A 18 -12.24 20.35 -9.84
N ASN A 19 -12.40 20.76 -11.11
CA ASN A 19 -12.02 19.96 -12.27
C ASN A 19 -10.53 19.62 -12.29
N ASP A 20 -9.66 20.55 -11.88
CA ASP A 20 -8.22 20.34 -11.82
C ASP A 20 -7.84 19.31 -10.74
N GLU A 21 -8.48 19.40 -9.58
CA GLU A 21 -8.28 18.45 -8.48
C GLU A 21 -8.78 17.07 -8.87
N LEU A 22 -9.99 16.99 -9.43
CA LEU A 22 -10.59 15.75 -9.89
C LEU A 22 -9.77 15.09 -11.01
N TYR A 23 -9.26 15.88 -11.96
CA TYR A 23 -8.37 15.41 -13.00
C TYR A 23 -7.07 14.85 -12.41
N SER A 24 -6.51 15.48 -11.37
CA SER A 24 -5.32 14.98 -10.69
C SER A 24 -5.55 13.61 -10.03
N VAL A 25 -6.71 13.41 -9.41
CA VAL A 25 -7.13 12.14 -8.80
C VAL A 25 -7.30 11.07 -9.88
N ILE A 26 -8.02 11.36 -10.96
CA ILE A 26 -8.23 10.41 -12.07
C ILE A 26 -6.89 10.04 -12.72
N LYS A 27 -6.00 11.02 -12.93
CA LYS A 27 -4.67 10.82 -13.50
C LYS A 27 -3.79 9.94 -12.61
N SER A 28 -3.79 10.18 -11.30
CA SER A 28 -3.04 9.34 -10.35
C SER A 28 -3.58 7.91 -10.33
N PHE A 29 -4.91 7.74 -10.31
CA PHE A 29 -5.56 6.44 -10.36
C PHE A 29 -5.24 5.69 -11.67
N ALA A 30 -5.31 6.39 -12.81
CA ALA A 30 -4.96 5.85 -14.12
C ALA A 30 -3.46 5.49 -14.21
N ALA A 31 -2.56 6.25 -13.60
CA ALA A 31 -1.13 5.93 -13.56
C ALA A 31 -0.86 4.66 -12.74
N VAL A 32 -1.53 4.49 -11.59
CA VAL A 32 -1.40 3.30 -10.72
C VAL A 32 -1.92 2.04 -11.44
N ARG A 33 -3.00 2.15 -12.21
CA ARG A 33 -3.59 1.01 -12.96
C ARG A 33 -2.95 0.78 -14.33
N GLY A 34 -2.52 1.84 -15.01
CA GLY A 34 -1.90 1.82 -16.34
C GLY A 34 -0.48 1.27 -16.31
N ASN A 35 0.25 1.45 -15.20
CA ASN A 35 1.45 0.68 -14.91
C ASN A 35 1.09 -0.74 -14.46
N GLY A 36 0.45 -1.51 -15.35
CA GLY A 36 -0.04 -2.88 -15.16
C GLY A 36 1.02 -3.94 -14.79
N ARG A 37 2.19 -3.54 -14.31
CA ARG A 37 3.09 -4.42 -13.59
C ARG A 37 2.49 -4.69 -12.22
N LYS A 38 1.75 -5.80 -12.11
CA LYS A 38 1.54 -6.47 -10.82
C LYS A 38 2.88 -6.39 -10.06
N PRO A 39 2.91 -5.87 -8.82
CA PRO A 39 4.15 -5.75 -8.08
C PRO A 39 4.82 -7.12 -8.10
N SER A 40 6.07 -7.16 -8.57
CA SER A 40 6.81 -8.41 -8.67
C SER A 40 6.82 -9.08 -7.29
N PHE A 41 6.98 -10.39 -7.25
CA PHE A 41 7.08 -11.11 -5.98
C PHE A 41 8.13 -10.45 -5.04
N MET A 42 9.27 -10.03 -5.59
CA MET A 42 10.29 -9.26 -4.86
C MET A 42 9.82 -7.89 -4.37
N SER A 43 8.99 -7.18 -5.15
CA SER A 43 8.41 -5.89 -4.73
C SER A 43 7.46 -6.08 -3.54
N LYS A 44 6.69 -7.18 -3.53
CA LYS A 44 5.84 -7.56 -2.38
C LYS A 44 6.67 -7.95 -1.17
N LEU A 45 7.72 -8.75 -1.36
CA LEU A 45 8.62 -9.15 -0.29
C LEU A 45 9.30 -7.94 0.35
N LYS A 46 9.73 -6.95 -0.44
CA LYS A 46 10.33 -5.69 0.05
C LYS A 46 9.36 -4.83 0.85
N SER A 47 8.05 -5.00 0.67
CA SER A 47 7.04 -4.25 1.44
C SER A 47 6.78 -4.83 2.83
N ILE A 48 7.26 -6.06 3.11
CA ILE A 48 7.16 -6.67 4.43
C ILE A 48 8.17 -5.97 5.34
N LYS A 49 7.67 -5.27 6.35
CA LYS A 49 8.49 -4.74 7.46
C LYS A 49 8.39 -5.73 8.62
N ILE A 50 9.53 -6.25 9.06
CA ILE A 50 9.63 -7.08 10.25
C ILE A 50 10.11 -6.17 11.36
N ASP A 51 9.22 -5.91 12.32
CA ASP A 51 9.60 -5.26 13.57
C ASP A 51 10.14 -6.35 14.51
N ALA A 52 11.47 -6.38 14.68
CA ALA A 52 12.16 -7.39 15.45
C ALA A 52 13.47 -6.86 16.05
N PRO A 53 13.99 -7.49 17.12
CA PRO A 53 15.22 -7.06 17.77
C PRO A 53 16.41 -7.02 16.81
N GLU A 54 17.39 -6.16 17.07
CA GLU A 54 18.59 -6.02 16.22
C GLU A 54 19.30 -7.36 15.96
N ASP A 55 19.21 -8.28 16.93
CA ASP A 55 19.83 -9.60 16.89
C ASP A 55 18.91 -10.74 16.41
N PHE A 56 17.72 -10.41 15.89
CA PHE A 56 16.71 -11.38 15.47
C PHE A 56 17.23 -12.34 14.40
N ALA A 57 17.90 -11.83 13.37
CA ALA A 57 18.42 -12.65 12.28
C ALA A 57 19.52 -13.63 12.76
N ALA A 58 20.33 -13.22 13.74
CA ALA A 58 21.40 -14.05 14.29
C ALA A 58 20.88 -15.10 15.29
N ASN A 59 19.73 -14.85 15.91
CA ASN A 59 19.17 -15.68 16.99
C ASN A 59 17.78 -16.24 16.66
N LEU A 60 17.44 -16.40 15.37
CA LEU A 60 16.10 -16.77 14.91
C LEU A 60 15.57 -18.03 15.63
N GLU A 61 16.39 -19.07 15.73
CA GLU A 61 16.02 -20.33 16.37
C GLU A 61 15.68 -20.14 17.85
N LEU A 62 16.43 -19.30 18.57
CA LEU A 62 16.20 -19.03 20.00
C LEU A 62 14.87 -18.29 20.23
N TYR A 63 14.50 -17.38 19.32
CA TYR A 63 13.20 -16.72 19.36
C TYR A 63 12.06 -17.66 18.95
N MET A 64 12.27 -18.52 17.95
CA MET A 64 11.27 -19.50 17.51
C MET A 64 10.99 -20.58 18.55
N ASN A 65 12.02 -21.01 19.29
CA ASN A 65 11.91 -22.03 20.33
C ASN A 65 11.49 -21.44 21.70
N GLY A 66 11.38 -20.12 21.80
CA GLY A 66 10.93 -19.42 23.01
C GLY A 66 11.97 -19.32 24.13
N GLU A 67 13.21 -19.73 23.86
CA GLU A 67 14.36 -19.58 24.77
C GLU A 67 14.77 -18.12 24.91
N LYS A 68 14.53 -17.32 23.86
CA LYS A 68 14.73 -15.87 23.87
C LYS A 68 13.41 -15.14 23.65
N ARG A 69 13.14 -14.14 24.49
CA ARG A 69 11.92 -13.33 24.42
C ARG A 69 12.24 -11.95 23.88
N VAL A 70 11.31 -11.42 23.09
CA VAL A 70 11.36 -10.04 22.62
C VAL A 70 11.15 -9.13 23.84
N GLU A 71 12.12 -8.28 24.15
CA GLU A 71 11.98 -7.32 25.25
C GLU A 71 10.90 -6.28 24.94
N PRO A 72 10.12 -5.80 25.93
CA PRO A 72 8.88 -5.04 25.71
C PRO A 72 9.05 -3.62 25.16
N HIS A 73 10.24 -3.24 24.69
CA HIS A 73 10.57 -1.89 24.23
C HIS A 73 10.87 -1.80 22.73
N LEU A 74 10.51 -2.82 21.95
CA LEU A 74 10.38 -2.64 20.50
C LEU A 74 9.19 -1.71 20.19
N ARG A 75 9.44 -0.75 19.29
CA ARG A 75 8.54 0.35 18.92
C ARG A 75 8.03 0.17 17.49
#